data_AF-A0A812LKH5-F1
#
_entry.id   AF-A0A812LKH5-F1
#
_cell.length_a   1.000
_cell.length_b   1.000
_cell.length_c   1.000
_cell.angle_alpha   90.00
_cell.angle_beta   90.00
_cell.angle_gamma   90.00
#
_symmetry.space_group_name_H-M   'P 1'
#
loop_
_entity.id
_entity.type
_entity.pdbx_description
1 polymer ?
#
loop_
_entity_poly.entity_id
_entity_poly.type
_entity_poly.pdbx_seq_one_letter_code
_entity_poly.pdbx_strand_id
1 'polypeptide(L)'
;MGPIDMATSAMNLSLVPAVEDMIARTTAWQSSADGRTNLLEALQSLFKAYDVQDSGNISCNDFVKLEIRNGLDQGDPRRILQAFPKMLRADSSGSGMMNFLEFCTAQITSTEASASRKLPAISELLRAAKRDLASTLSERWRMGAHYSVEIRQELREVFSSWKVDGALCLSPCDWVMAAKVVEAECDNILSAKWTGEASFAEADRNRDGLVDLDEFISFSCGVLEEFYEQDLSSALQMLRRVKSHRDSRPPTLNVKIAVYMPQAFGVFQLPGHAQHMESAYRHALDLELPSSIARLPDFLTVLRLKLGLLQMWFAVFWQSPGRGMEKTLDLLSPENGTKLLHDMFEAAAKKTGFVAPTIYVTNVRPRAFQLQDVLCHELEMNSLRIQTGTRWCVDWELQLLGSARSRFVKCPRDFRIALGDSLVISLPPEDSGIVVKVYMGDGGALSKPSLEQVQVQKGKRGKQVIQALAGSASDGNGGAGNGGAGNELLVPTAPRGPKPAKKRPQSGVSQRTARLPVDRRLVFIAQKEGSCTLFVELSWEHQEELLAQGIFPIPAVEASVGRLGPLQIMVQKTAPPVPELQKSKGVLWWTGSKWAAKQMKSKPQPECRPKTPAEMQNQSSWARAPSKKP
;
A
#
# COMPACT_ATOMS: atom_id res chain seq x y z
N MET A 1 -20.69 20.45 24.19
CA MET A 1 -20.48 19.34 25.15
C MET A 1 -21.83 18.71 25.42
N GLY A 2 -22.00 17.41 25.13
CA GLY A 2 -23.25 16.68 25.34
C GLY A 2 -23.27 15.94 26.69
N PRO A 3 -24.44 15.50 27.18
CA PRO A 3 -24.62 15.07 28.58
C PRO A 3 -24.13 13.65 28.92
N ILE A 4 -23.33 13.00 28.08
CA ILE A 4 -23.01 11.57 28.21
C ILE A 4 -22.06 11.28 29.40
N ASP A 5 -21.07 12.14 29.66
CA ASP A 5 -20.11 11.96 30.78
C ASP A 5 -20.74 12.09 32.18
N MET A 6 -21.94 12.68 32.30
CA MET A 6 -22.60 12.80 33.61
C MET A 6 -23.20 11.47 34.09
N ALA A 7 -23.52 10.54 33.20
CA ALA A 7 -24.18 9.28 33.60
C ALA A 7 -23.23 8.31 34.31
N THR A 8 -22.03 8.08 33.78
CA THR A 8 -20.99 7.23 34.39
C THR A 8 -20.42 7.84 35.67
N SER A 9 -20.25 9.16 35.70
CA SER A 9 -19.85 9.88 36.92
C SER A 9 -20.91 9.78 38.02
N ALA A 10 -22.20 9.92 37.68
CA ALA A 10 -23.30 9.78 38.64
C ALA A 10 -23.45 8.37 39.21
N MET A 11 -23.23 7.31 38.42
CA MET A 11 -23.29 5.94 38.93
C MET A 11 -22.22 5.65 39.99
N ASN A 12 -20.98 6.13 39.78
CA ASN A 12 -19.91 5.97 40.77
C ASN A 12 -20.20 6.72 42.08
N LEU A 13 -20.81 7.91 42.01
CA LEU A 13 -21.20 8.69 43.20
C LEU A 13 -22.26 7.96 44.06
N SER A 14 -23.11 7.13 43.46
CA SER A 14 -24.14 6.38 44.19
C SER A 14 -23.58 5.27 45.09
N LEU A 15 -22.37 4.78 44.86
CA LEU A 15 -21.74 3.72 45.65
C LEU A 15 -20.87 4.25 46.80
N VAL A 16 -20.50 5.53 46.77
CA VAL A 16 -19.66 6.18 47.78
C VAL A 16 -20.15 5.94 49.22
N PRO A 17 -21.44 6.13 49.57
CA PRO A 17 -21.90 5.93 50.95
C PRO A 17 -21.78 4.47 51.43
N ALA A 18 -21.94 3.50 50.53
CA ALA A 18 -21.80 2.08 50.88
C ALA A 18 -20.33 1.69 51.14
N VAL A 19 -19.40 2.29 50.39
CA VAL A 19 -17.95 2.13 50.63
C VAL A 19 -17.53 2.85 51.91
N GLU A 20 -18.03 4.05 52.18
CA GLU A 20 -17.78 4.78 53.44
C GLU A 20 -18.26 4.00 54.66
N ASP A 21 -19.48 3.45 54.62
CA ASP A 21 -20.07 2.61 55.67
C ASP A 21 -19.29 1.29 55.85
N MET A 22 -18.84 0.66 54.75
CA MET A 22 -17.92 -0.48 54.82
C MET A 22 -16.59 -0.12 55.49
N ILE A 23 -15.92 0.96 55.06
CA ILE A 23 -14.67 1.43 55.67
C ILE A 23 -14.91 1.77 57.15
N ALA A 24 -16.01 2.45 57.48
CA ALA A 24 -16.38 2.81 58.84
C ALA A 24 -16.58 1.59 59.74
N ARG A 25 -17.23 0.52 59.25
CA ARG A 25 -17.33 -0.77 59.96
C ARG A 25 -15.96 -1.40 60.21
N THR A 26 -15.14 -1.55 59.15
CA THR A 26 -13.85 -2.26 59.27
C THR A 26 -12.81 -1.47 60.07
N THR A 27 -12.91 -0.14 60.10
CA THR A 27 -11.92 0.76 60.73
C THR A 27 -12.46 1.54 61.93
N ALA A 28 -13.62 1.11 62.47
CA ALA A 28 -14.40 1.81 63.50
C ALA A 28 -13.58 2.26 64.72
N TRP A 29 -12.54 1.49 65.06
CA TRP A 29 -11.80 1.58 66.33
C TRP A 29 -10.56 2.49 66.31
N GLN A 30 -10.15 3.07 65.17
CA GLN A 30 -8.77 3.60 65.03
C GLN A 30 -8.59 4.96 64.31
N SER A 31 -9.64 5.65 63.87
CA SER A 31 -9.48 6.71 62.85
C SER A 31 -10.32 7.98 63.03
N SER A 32 -9.71 9.14 62.76
CA SER A 32 -10.42 10.40 62.49
C SER A 32 -11.13 10.33 61.14
N ALA A 33 -12.14 11.20 60.93
CA ALA A 33 -12.88 11.28 59.68
C ALA A 33 -11.95 11.49 58.47
N ASP A 34 -11.01 12.43 58.58
CA ASP A 34 -10.03 12.76 57.53
C ASP A 34 -9.25 11.53 57.03
N GLY A 35 -8.91 10.60 57.93
CA GLY A 35 -8.19 9.38 57.58
C GLY A 35 -9.00 8.46 56.66
N ARG A 36 -10.33 8.42 56.82
CA ARG A 36 -11.23 7.62 55.99
C ARG A 36 -11.42 8.24 54.61
N THR A 37 -11.62 9.55 54.54
CA THR A 37 -11.73 10.29 53.27
C THR A 37 -10.47 10.14 52.42
N ASN A 38 -9.28 10.33 53.02
CA ASN A 38 -8.00 10.14 52.34
C ASN A 38 -7.80 8.69 51.81
N LEU A 39 -8.29 7.67 52.53
CA LEU A 39 -8.24 6.29 52.08
C LEU A 39 -9.20 6.04 50.91
N LEU A 40 -10.41 6.59 50.98
CA LEU A 40 -11.42 6.47 49.94
C LEU A 40 -10.95 7.11 48.62
N GLU A 41 -10.41 8.33 48.67
CA GLU A 41 -9.82 9.01 47.50
C GLU A 41 -8.67 8.21 46.88
N ALA A 42 -7.81 7.62 47.72
CA ALA A 42 -6.71 6.78 47.25
C ALA A 42 -7.21 5.48 46.61
N LEU A 43 -8.22 4.83 47.18
CA LEU A 43 -8.85 3.63 46.61
C LEU A 43 -9.62 3.94 45.32
N GLN A 44 -10.27 5.10 45.20
CA GLN A 44 -10.95 5.54 43.99
C GLN A 44 -9.96 5.87 42.87
N SER A 45 -8.85 6.52 43.22
CA SER A 45 -7.73 6.77 42.29
C SER A 45 -7.11 5.46 41.80
N LEU A 46 -6.94 4.49 42.72
CA LEU A 46 -6.48 3.14 42.38
C LEU A 46 -7.49 2.41 41.48
N PHE A 47 -8.78 2.46 41.78
CA PHE A 47 -9.83 1.84 40.95
C PHE A 47 -9.80 2.37 39.51
N LYS A 48 -9.73 3.69 39.33
CA LYS A 48 -9.55 4.33 38.01
C LYS A 48 -8.24 3.91 37.32
N ALA A 49 -7.19 3.65 38.08
CA ALA A 49 -5.95 3.09 37.54
C ALA A 49 -6.09 1.63 37.09
N TYR A 50 -7.07 0.85 37.55
CA TYR A 50 -7.36 -0.50 37.03
C TYR A 50 -8.45 -0.50 35.95
N ASP A 51 -9.37 0.46 35.95
CA ASP A 51 -10.39 0.64 34.90
C ASP A 51 -9.72 1.23 33.64
N VAL A 52 -9.12 0.35 32.83
CA VAL A 52 -8.40 0.72 31.61
C VAL A 52 -9.32 1.38 30.58
N GLN A 53 -10.60 1.02 30.58
CA GLN A 53 -11.58 1.44 29.59
C GLN A 53 -12.35 2.71 30.01
N ASP A 54 -12.22 3.15 31.27
CA ASP A 54 -13.04 4.20 31.90
C ASP A 54 -14.54 3.90 31.78
N SER A 55 -14.89 2.65 32.09
CA SER A 55 -16.25 2.11 31.98
C SER A 55 -17.06 2.20 33.28
N GLY A 56 -16.43 2.61 34.38
CA GLY A 56 -16.94 2.49 35.75
C GLY A 56 -16.78 1.09 36.36
N ASN A 57 -16.16 0.15 35.64
CA ASN A 57 -15.96 -1.25 36.06
C ASN A 57 -14.60 -1.76 35.58
N ILE A 58 -13.93 -2.57 36.39
CA ILE A 58 -12.66 -3.20 36.02
C ILE A 58 -12.95 -4.56 35.38
N SER A 59 -12.45 -4.82 34.17
CA SER A 59 -12.58 -6.14 33.55
C SER A 59 -11.67 -7.18 34.23
N CYS A 60 -12.13 -8.43 34.33
CA CYS A 60 -11.33 -9.56 34.82
C CYS A 60 -9.97 -9.66 34.08
N ASN A 61 -9.99 -9.43 32.76
CA ASN A 61 -8.82 -9.51 31.90
C ASN A 61 -7.77 -8.45 32.28
N ASP A 62 -8.20 -7.19 32.47
CA ASP A 62 -7.30 -6.08 32.75
C ASP A 62 -6.78 -6.16 34.19
N PHE A 63 -7.64 -6.51 35.15
CA PHE A 63 -7.23 -6.75 36.53
C PHE A 63 -6.14 -7.82 36.64
N VAL A 64 -6.38 -8.99 36.04
CA VAL A 64 -5.45 -10.12 36.14
C VAL A 64 -4.13 -9.81 35.43
N LYS A 65 -4.14 -9.16 34.26
CA LYS A 65 -2.91 -8.72 33.58
C LYS A 65 -2.11 -7.72 34.43
N LEU A 66 -2.76 -6.71 34.99
CA LEU A 66 -2.10 -5.69 35.81
C LEU A 66 -1.52 -6.30 37.10
N GLU A 67 -2.26 -7.18 37.79
CA GLU A 67 -1.75 -7.89 38.97
C GLU A 67 -0.56 -8.79 38.65
N ILE A 68 -0.60 -9.54 37.54
CA ILE A 68 0.51 -10.39 37.11
C ILE A 68 1.75 -9.55 36.78
N ARG A 69 1.60 -8.44 36.04
CA ARG A 69 2.74 -7.60 35.64
C ARG A 69 3.31 -6.78 36.79
N ASN A 70 2.46 -6.21 37.66
CA ASN A 70 2.90 -5.63 38.94
C ASN A 70 3.63 -6.67 39.81
N GLY A 71 3.14 -7.92 39.87
CA GLY A 71 3.78 -9.00 40.61
C GLY A 71 5.13 -9.42 40.03
N LEU A 72 5.28 -9.45 38.71
CA LEU A 72 6.56 -9.71 38.03
C LEU A 72 7.58 -8.60 38.32
N ASP A 73 7.18 -7.33 38.20
CA ASP A 73 8.07 -6.18 38.43
C ASP A 73 8.53 -6.07 39.89
N GLN A 74 7.62 -6.37 40.84
CA GLN A 74 7.91 -6.37 42.27
C GLN A 74 8.63 -7.65 42.74
N GLY A 75 8.76 -8.67 41.89
CA GLY A 75 9.31 -9.98 42.27
C GLY A 75 8.42 -10.76 43.26
N ASP A 76 7.11 -10.51 43.29
CA ASP A 76 6.15 -11.19 44.15
C ASP A 76 5.35 -12.28 43.39
N PRO A 77 5.79 -13.55 43.45
CA PRO A 77 5.06 -14.66 42.82
C PRO A 77 3.71 -14.93 43.50
N ARG A 78 3.47 -14.48 44.74
CA ARG A 78 2.17 -14.65 45.39
C ARG A 78 1.13 -13.75 44.73
N ARG A 79 1.48 -12.51 44.41
CA ARG A 79 0.61 -11.58 43.67
C ARG A 79 0.19 -12.18 42.31
N ILE A 80 1.16 -12.72 41.57
CA ILE A 80 0.92 -13.41 40.28
C ILE A 80 -0.07 -14.57 40.46
N LEU A 81 0.22 -15.50 41.38
CA LEU A 81 -0.60 -16.70 41.60
C LEU A 81 -1.98 -16.39 42.21
N GLN A 82 -2.12 -15.28 42.94
CA GLN A 82 -3.39 -14.85 43.54
C GLN A 82 -4.20 -13.90 42.67
N ALA A 83 -3.68 -13.39 41.55
CA ALA A 83 -4.40 -12.45 40.67
C ALA A 83 -5.81 -12.95 40.30
N PHE A 84 -5.91 -14.15 39.72
CA PHE A 84 -7.19 -14.73 39.32
C PHE A 84 -8.07 -15.17 40.52
N PRO A 85 -7.56 -15.86 41.56
CA PRO A 85 -8.34 -16.12 42.78
C PRO A 85 -8.77 -14.88 43.58
N LYS A 86 -8.09 -13.73 43.42
CA LYS A 86 -8.48 -12.44 44.02
C LYS A 86 -9.63 -11.83 43.22
N MET A 87 -9.52 -11.79 41.89
CA MET A 87 -10.61 -11.37 40.99
C MET A 87 -11.90 -12.17 41.24
N LEU A 88 -11.82 -13.50 41.23
CA LEU A 88 -12.99 -14.38 41.35
C LEU A 88 -13.70 -14.29 42.72
N ARG A 89 -13.00 -13.86 43.77
CA ARG A 89 -13.60 -13.59 45.10
C ARG A 89 -14.14 -12.17 45.23
N ALA A 90 -13.69 -11.26 44.39
CA ALA A 90 -14.11 -9.86 44.38
C ALA A 90 -15.39 -9.66 43.55
N ASP A 91 -15.46 -10.28 42.38
CA ASP A 91 -16.67 -10.33 41.54
C ASP A 91 -17.74 -11.23 42.19
N SER A 92 -18.44 -10.64 43.15
CA SER A 92 -19.57 -11.24 43.86
C SER A 92 -20.79 -11.43 42.94
N SER A 93 -20.85 -10.64 41.87
CA SER A 93 -21.91 -10.69 40.85
C SER A 93 -21.76 -11.86 39.86
N GLY A 94 -20.54 -12.39 39.69
CA GLY A 94 -20.19 -13.36 38.64
C GLY A 94 -20.25 -12.78 37.22
N SER A 95 -20.15 -11.45 37.07
CA SER A 95 -20.31 -10.76 35.77
C SER A 95 -19.05 -10.77 34.90
N GLY A 96 -17.89 -11.14 35.44
CA GLY A 96 -16.58 -10.97 34.83
C GLY A 96 -16.04 -9.54 34.92
N MET A 97 -16.79 -8.63 35.57
CA MET A 97 -16.45 -7.24 35.81
C MET A 97 -16.48 -6.98 37.33
N MET A 98 -15.63 -6.07 37.82
CA MET A 98 -15.57 -5.68 39.23
C MET A 98 -15.96 -4.22 39.37
N ASN A 99 -17.01 -3.94 40.13
CA ASN A 99 -17.41 -2.56 40.44
C ASN A 99 -16.56 -1.97 41.58
N PHE A 100 -16.72 -0.66 41.86
CA PHE A 100 -15.90 0.03 42.87
C PHE A 100 -16.03 -0.54 44.28
N LEU A 101 -17.23 -0.95 44.71
CA LEU A 101 -17.45 -1.52 46.04
C LEU A 101 -16.76 -2.87 46.19
N GLU A 102 -16.92 -3.75 45.20
CA GLU A 102 -16.26 -5.06 45.12
C GLU A 102 -14.73 -4.91 45.16
N PHE A 103 -14.19 -3.93 44.42
CA PHE A 103 -12.76 -3.62 44.43
C PHE A 103 -12.27 -3.16 45.80
N CYS A 104 -12.98 -2.25 46.46
CA CYS A 104 -12.62 -1.83 47.82
C CYS A 104 -12.69 -3.00 48.82
N THR A 105 -13.71 -3.85 48.75
CA THR A 105 -13.81 -5.06 49.57
C THR A 105 -12.61 -5.99 49.34
N ALA A 106 -12.22 -6.19 48.09
CA ALA A 106 -11.09 -7.04 47.72
C ALA A 106 -9.73 -6.52 48.21
N GLN A 107 -9.48 -5.20 48.18
CA GLN A 107 -8.22 -4.65 48.66
C GLN A 107 -8.11 -4.68 50.20
N ILE A 108 -9.22 -4.43 50.90
CA ILE A 108 -9.27 -4.49 52.38
C ILE A 108 -9.10 -5.94 52.85
N THR A 109 -9.86 -6.90 52.29
CA THR A 109 -9.75 -8.31 52.67
C THR A 109 -8.41 -8.95 52.27
N SER A 110 -7.80 -8.50 51.15
CA SER A 110 -6.49 -9.00 50.70
C SER A 110 -5.34 -8.69 51.68
N THR A 111 -5.46 -7.68 52.56
CA THR A 111 -4.41 -7.38 53.55
C THR A 111 -4.55 -8.20 54.83
N GLU A 112 -5.75 -8.69 55.17
CA GLU A 112 -6.01 -9.53 56.36
C GLU A 112 -5.39 -10.93 56.26
N ALA A 113 -5.18 -11.45 55.04
CA ALA A 113 -4.65 -12.80 54.82
C ALA A 113 -3.19 -13.00 55.30
N SER A 114 -2.49 -11.93 55.67
CA SER A 114 -1.08 -11.94 56.10
C SER A 114 -0.90 -12.30 57.59
N ALA A 115 -1.35 -13.50 57.98
CA ALA A 115 -1.07 -14.24 59.23
C ALA A 115 -1.39 -13.59 60.60
N SER A 116 -1.54 -12.26 60.67
CA SER A 116 -1.87 -11.51 61.87
C SER A 116 -3.38 -11.29 61.93
N ARG A 117 -4.05 -11.74 63.00
CA ARG A 117 -5.48 -11.47 63.26
C ARG A 117 -5.79 -10.00 63.60
N LYS A 118 -4.82 -9.09 63.48
CA LYS A 118 -5.04 -7.65 63.67
C LYS A 118 -5.41 -7.02 62.33
N LEU A 119 -6.54 -6.32 62.31
CA LEU A 119 -6.93 -5.45 61.21
C LEU A 119 -5.82 -4.44 60.92
N PRO A 120 -5.46 -4.20 59.64
CA PRO A 120 -4.46 -3.19 59.26
C PRO A 120 -4.88 -1.79 59.70
N ALA A 121 -3.93 -0.94 60.08
CA ALA A 121 -4.23 0.46 60.37
C ALA A 121 -4.56 1.23 59.08
N ILE A 122 -5.42 2.26 59.15
CA ILE A 122 -5.75 3.09 57.97
C ILE A 122 -4.49 3.64 57.29
N SER A 123 -3.48 4.05 58.06
CA SER A 123 -2.22 4.57 57.53
C SER A 123 -1.41 3.53 56.75
N GLU A 124 -1.62 2.23 57.00
CA GLU A 124 -1.02 1.13 56.25
C GLU A 124 -1.79 0.85 54.97
N LEU A 125 -3.13 0.80 55.04
CA LEU A 125 -4.00 0.68 53.86
C LEU A 125 -3.79 1.84 52.87
N LEU A 126 -3.74 3.08 53.37
CA LEU A 126 -3.48 4.27 52.57
C LEU A 126 -2.10 4.23 51.90
N ARG A 127 -1.08 3.75 52.61
CA ARG A 127 0.28 3.59 52.08
C ARG A 127 0.36 2.47 51.04
N ALA A 128 -0.39 1.38 51.23
CA ALA A 128 -0.50 0.29 50.26
C ALA A 128 -1.20 0.78 48.99
N ALA A 129 -2.40 1.37 49.10
CA ALA A 129 -3.15 1.90 47.96
C ALA A 129 -2.35 2.92 47.13
N LYS A 130 -1.62 3.85 47.78
CA LYS A 130 -0.74 4.80 47.08
C LYS A 130 0.45 4.14 46.39
N ARG A 131 1.02 3.07 46.96
CA ARG A 131 2.09 2.28 46.33
C ARG A 131 1.58 1.51 45.12
N ASP A 132 0.46 0.82 45.27
CA ASP A 132 -0.18 0.06 44.18
C ASP A 132 -0.65 0.97 43.05
N LEU A 133 -1.07 2.21 43.35
CA LEU A 133 -1.43 3.22 42.36
C LEU A 133 -0.21 3.61 41.51
N ALA A 134 0.91 3.95 42.16
CA ALA A 134 2.15 4.29 41.45
C ALA A 134 2.68 3.11 40.60
N SER A 135 2.64 1.89 41.14
CA SER A 135 3.02 0.67 40.41
C SER A 135 2.13 0.45 39.19
N THR A 136 0.81 0.53 39.37
CA THR A 136 -0.17 0.26 38.30
C THR A 136 -0.11 1.30 37.19
N LEU A 137 0.07 2.59 37.52
CA LEU A 137 0.26 3.64 36.51
C LEU A 137 1.57 3.45 35.73
N SER A 138 2.67 3.12 36.43
CA SER A 138 3.97 2.79 35.80
C SER A 138 3.85 1.60 34.86
N GLU A 139 3.16 0.53 35.28
CA GLU A 139 3.02 -0.66 34.46
C GLU A 139 2.05 -0.45 33.29
N ARG A 140 0.97 0.33 33.46
CA ARG A 140 0.09 0.74 32.35
C ARG A 140 0.86 1.49 31.26
N TRP A 141 1.79 2.36 31.64
CA TRP A 141 2.67 3.04 30.68
C TRP A 141 3.57 2.05 29.93
N ARG A 142 4.12 1.03 30.61
CA ARG A 142 4.93 -0.06 30.01
C ARG A 142 4.11 -1.07 29.20
N MET A 143 2.78 -1.06 29.35
CA MET A 143 1.87 -1.93 28.61
C MET A 143 1.42 -1.34 27.26
N GLY A 144 1.73 -0.07 26.97
CA GLY A 144 1.48 0.56 25.68
C GLY A 144 0.27 1.50 25.65
N ALA A 145 0.01 2.06 24.46
CA ALA A 145 -1.06 3.02 24.22
C ALA A 145 -2.45 2.49 24.58
N HIS A 146 -2.70 1.19 24.44
CA HIS A 146 -3.95 0.54 24.79
C HIS A 146 -4.30 0.67 26.27
N TYR A 147 -3.29 0.82 27.13
CA TYR A 147 -3.40 0.91 28.58
C TYR A 147 -3.22 2.33 29.13
N SER A 148 -2.79 3.34 28.37
CA SER A 148 -2.76 4.74 28.86
C SER A 148 -4.17 5.34 28.90
N VAL A 149 -4.60 5.87 30.06
CA VAL A 149 -5.87 6.64 30.16
C VAL A 149 -5.79 7.87 29.29
N GLU A 150 -4.63 8.54 29.33
CA GLU A 150 -4.35 9.81 28.68
C GLU A 150 -4.46 9.68 27.16
N ILE A 151 -3.87 8.63 26.57
CA ILE A 151 -4.00 8.38 25.12
C ILE A 151 -5.44 8.07 24.74
N ARG A 152 -6.13 7.19 25.50
CA ARG A 152 -7.55 6.88 25.23
C ARG A 152 -8.42 8.13 25.34
N GLN A 153 -8.16 9.03 26.29
CA GLN A 153 -8.90 10.28 26.45
C GLN A 153 -8.65 11.25 25.29
N GLU A 154 -7.40 11.49 24.91
CA GLU A 154 -7.09 12.35 23.74
C GLU A 154 -7.68 11.73 22.45
N LEU A 155 -7.69 10.39 22.30
CA LEU A 155 -8.37 9.71 21.20
C LEU A 155 -9.90 9.90 21.22
N ARG A 156 -10.57 9.87 22.38
CA ARG A 156 -12.00 10.22 22.49
C ARG A 156 -12.27 11.65 22.02
N GLU A 157 -11.36 12.58 22.31
CA GLU A 157 -11.45 13.98 21.91
C GLU A 157 -11.15 14.20 20.41
N VAL A 158 -10.18 13.46 19.85
CA VAL A 158 -9.91 13.41 18.40
C VAL A 158 -11.10 12.84 17.63
N PHE A 159 -11.64 11.69 18.06
CA PHE A 159 -12.87 11.13 17.49
C PHE A 159 -14.03 12.14 17.52
N SER A 160 -14.15 12.87 18.64
CA SER A 160 -15.16 13.91 18.84
C SER A 160 -14.87 15.24 18.11
N SER A 161 -13.69 15.43 17.51
CA SER A 161 -13.42 16.53 16.57
C SER A 161 -13.56 16.09 15.11
N TRP A 162 -13.47 14.78 14.84
CA TRP A 162 -13.56 14.21 13.50
C TRP A 162 -14.97 13.86 13.05
N LYS A 163 -15.91 13.59 13.95
CA LYS A 163 -17.30 13.30 13.58
C LYS A 163 -18.14 14.56 13.32
N VAL A 164 -19.18 14.45 12.50
CA VAL A 164 -20.24 15.49 12.40
C VAL A 164 -20.94 15.67 13.76
N ASP A 165 -21.33 16.90 14.08
CA ASP A 165 -22.06 17.20 15.32
C ASP A 165 -23.31 16.32 15.47
N GLY A 166 -23.41 15.65 16.62
CA GLY A 166 -24.52 14.74 16.95
C GLY A 166 -24.36 13.30 16.43
N ALA A 167 -23.40 13.01 15.54
CA ALA A 167 -23.11 11.63 15.12
C ALA A 167 -22.52 10.80 16.28
N LEU A 168 -22.78 9.49 16.28
CA LEU A 168 -22.17 8.54 17.22
C LEU A 168 -20.92 7.87 16.65
N CYS A 169 -20.91 7.60 15.35
CA CYS A 169 -19.83 6.94 14.61
C CYS A 169 -19.19 7.91 13.59
N LEU A 170 -17.97 7.61 13.15
CA LEU A 170 -17.33 8.27 12.01
C LEU A 170 -17.89 7.69 10.71
N SER A 171 -18.30 8.57 9.79
CA SER A 171 -18.61 8.17 8.42
C SER A 171 -17.33 8.14 7.56
N PRO A 172 -17.35 7.46 6.39
CA PRO A 172 -16.32 7.62 5.36
C PRO A 172 -16.00 9.07 4.98
N CYS A 173 -16.98 9.98 5.00
CA CYS A 173 -16.75 11.40 4.75
C CYS A 173 -15.94 12.05 5.89
N ASP A 174 -16.25 11.71 7.14
CA ASP A 174 -15.49 12.16 8.31
C ASP A 174 -14.06 11.63 8.30
N TRP A 175 -13.86 10.36 7.95
CA TRP A 175 -12.55 9.72 7.87
C TRP A 175 -11.64 10.36 6.81
N VAL A 176 -12.15 10.62 5.61
CA VAL A 176 -11.40 11.31 4.54
C VAL A 176 -11.09 12.76 4.91
N MET A 177 -11.97 13.42 5.68
CA MET A 177 -11.68 14.74 6.21
C MET A 177 -10.66 14.73 7.34
N ALA A 178 -10.67 13.71 8.20
CA ALA A 178 -9.66 13.47 9.22
C ALA A 178 -8.28 13.18 8.62
N ALA A 179 -8.21 12.40 7.54
CA ALA A 179 -6.97 12.07 6.85
C ALA A 179 -6.17 13.32 6.44
N LYS A 180 -6.85 14.39 6.01
CA LYS A 180 -6.22 15.68 5.67
C LYS A 180 -5.60 16.39 6.89
N VAL A 181 -6.23 16.26 8.06
CA VAL A 181 -5.72 16.83 9.31
C VAL A 181 -4.49 16.03 9.77
N VAL A 182 -4.54 14.70 9.66
CA VAL A 182 -3.41 13.83 10.00
C VAL A 182 -2.25 14.01 9.02
N GLU A 183 -2.49 14.13 7.71
CA GLU A 183 -1.47 14.46 6.69
C GLU A 183 -0.79 15.81 6.94
N ALA A 184 -1.47 16.78 7.57
CA ALA A 184 -0.89 18.08 7.91
C ALA A 184 -0.02 18.05 9.19
N GLU A 185 -0.33 17.19 10.16
CA GLU A 185 0.30 17.18 11.50
C GLU A 185 1.26 16.01 11.74
N CYS A 186 1.19 14.96 10.91
CA CYS A 186 1.95 13.72 11.02
C CYS A 186 2.79 13.48 9.76
N ASP A 187 3.73 12.53 9.83
CA ASP A 187 4.43 12.07 8.64
C ASP A 187 3.53 11.21 7.73
N ASN A 188 3.92 11.08 6.47
CA ASN A 188 3.15 10.36 5.45
C ASN A 188 2.97 8.86 5.76
N ILE A 189 3.86 8.24 6.55
CA ILE A 189 3.78 6.80 6.87
C ILE A 189 2.72 6.59 7.94
N LEU A 190 2.76 7.37 9.04
CA LEU A 190 1.74 7.35 10.07
C LEU A 190 0.37 7.77 9.51
N SER A 191 0.31 8.82 8.69
CA SER A 191 -0.94 9.27 8.06
C SER A 191 -1.59 8.17 7.21
N ALA A 192 -0.80 7.53 6.33
CA ALA A 192 -1.30 6.44 5.49
C ALA A 192 -1.71 5.20 6.29
N LYS A 193 -1.01 4.87 7.39
CA LYS A 193 -1.35 3.76 8.29
C LYS A 193 -2.57 4.03 9.15
N TRP A 194 -2.74 5.25 9.64
CA TRP A 194 -3.81 5.60 10.59
C TRP A 194 -5.11 6.02 9.91
N THR A 195 -5.05 6.67 8.75
CA THR A 195 -6.23 7.26 8.08
C THR A 195 -6.40 6.85 6.62
N GLY A 196 -5.66 5.83 6.16
CA GLY A 196 -5.84 5.26 4.82
C GLY A 196 -7.15 4.49 4.61
N GLU A 197 -7.38 4.05 3.37
CA GLU A 197 -8.54 3.22 3.02
C GLU A 197 -8.51 1.83 3.66
N ALA A 198 -7.32 1.23 3.73
CA ALA A 198 -7.12 -0.04 4.43
C ALA A 198 -7.34 0.15 5.94
N SER A 199 -6.91 1.28 6.50
CA SER A 199 -7.09 1.66 7.90
C SER A 199 -8.56 1.76 8.29
N PHE A 200 -9.40 2.38 7.45
CA PHE A 200 -10.86 2.39 7.67
C PHE A 200 -11.42 0.97 7.73
N ALA A 201 -11.01 0.10 6.80
CA ALA A 201 -11.49 -1.28 6.70
C ALA A 201 -11.00 -2.20 7.84
N GLU A 202 -9.93 -1.81 8.54
CA GLU A 202 -9.40 -2.49 9.71
C GLU A 202 -10.03 -1.95 11.01
N ALA A 203 -10.35 -0.65 11.04
CA ALA A 203 -11.08 -0.02 12.13
C ALA A 203 -12.56 -0.47 12.19
N ASP A 204 -13.24 -0.52 11.04
CA ASP A 204 -14.60 -1.05 10.84
C ASP A 204 -14.60 -2.58 11.01
N ARG A 205 -14.50 -3.02 12.27
CA ARG A 205 -14.39 -4.44 12.66
C ARG A 205 -15.70 -5.17 12.42
N ASN A 206 -16.83 -4.48 12.59
CA ASN A 206 -18.17 -5.05 12.41
C ASN A 206 -18.61 -5.10 10.91
N ARG A 207 -17.99 -4.29 10.05
CA ARG A 207 -18.24 -4.13 8.60
C ARG A 207 -19.59 -3.49 8.24
N ASP A 208 -20.06 -2.55 9.06
CA ASP A 208 -21.29 -1.78 8.82
C ASP A 208 -21.08 -0.53 7.95
N GLY A 209 -19.81 -0.18 7.64
CA GLY A 209 -19.44 0.97 6.81
C GLY A 209 -19.36 2.29 7.58
N LEU A 210 -19.35 2.23 8.91
CA LEU A 210 -19.03 3.29 9.85
C LEU A 210 -17.91 2.81 10.78
N VAL A 211 -17.36 3.71 11.60
CA VAL A 211 -16.39 3.35 12.65
C VAL A 211 -16.88 3.91 13.98
N ASP A 212 -17.18 3.05 14.94
CA ASP A 212 -17.59 3.47 16.29
C ASP A 212 -16.40 3.94 17.15
N LEU A 213 -16.68 4.39 18.37
CA LEU A 213 -15.65 4.93 19.27
C LEU A 213 -14.69 3.85 19.81
N ASP A 214 -15.17 2.64 20.08
CA ASP A 214 -14.30 1.54 20.57
C ASP A 214 -13.47 0.96 19.43
N GLU A 215 -14.08 0.80 18.25
CA GLU A 215 -13.40 0.51 16.99
C GLU A 215 -12.27 1.50 16.72
N PHE A 216 -12.58 2.80 16.75
CA PHE A 216 -11.57 3.83 16.55
C PHE A 216 -10.44 3.79 17.59
N ILE A 217 -10.76 3.68 18.88
CA ILE A 217 -9.74 3.63 19.94
C ILE A 217 -8.90 2.36 19.84
N SER A 218 -9.52 1.19 19.69
CA SER A 218 -8.83 -0.09 19.59
C SER A 218 -7.87 -0.12 18.41
N PHE A 219 -8.31 0.35 17.24
CA PHE A 219 -7.48 0.45 16.04
C PHE A 219 -6.36 1.48 16.22
N SER A 220 -6.69 2.69 16.66
CA SER A 220 -5.71 3.78 16.82
C SER A 220 -4.63 3.43 17.84
N CYS A 221 -4.97 2.81 18.97
CA CYS A 221 -3.98 2.34 19.95
C CYS A 221 -2.99 1.34 19.32
N GLY A 222 -3.46 0.42 18.47
CA GLY A 222 -2.59 -0.52 17.75
C GLY A 222 -1.62 0.18 16.78
N VAL A 223 -2.12 1.15 15.99
CA VAL A 223 -1.27 1.95 15.09
C VAL A 223 -0.25 2.78 15.87
N LEU A 224 -0.63 3.37 17.00
CA LEU A 224 0.28 4.15 17.85
C LEU A 224 1.34 3.28 18.53
N GLU A 225 1.01 2.06 18.95
CA GLU A 225 1.98 1.09 19.50
C GLU A 225 2.97 0.62 18.45
N GLU A 226 2.52 0.35 17.22
CA GLU A 226 3.41 -0.04 16.12
C GLU A 226 4.36 1.11 15.71
N PHE A 227 3.91 2.37 15.80
CA PHE A 227 4.65 3.52 15.30
C PHE A 227 5.55 4.21 16.34
N TYR A 228 5.08 4.35 17.59
CA TYR A 228 5.81 5.03 18.66
C TYR A 228 6.49 4.06 19.66
N GLU A 229 6.27 2.75 19.53
CA GLU A 229 6.75 1.71 20.44
C GLU A 229 6.42 2.02 21.92
N GLN A 230 7.39 2.54 22.68
CA GLN A 230 7.25 2.90 24.10
C GLN A 230 7.19 4.42 24.35
N ASP A 231 7.36 5.26 23.32
CA ASP A 231 7.30 6.72 23.45
C ASP A 231 5.86 7.25 23.38
N LEU A 232 5.09 6.90 24.41
CA LEU A 232 3.73 7.38 24.61
C LEU A 232 3.66 8.92 24.79
N SER A 233 4.77 9.57 25.15
CA SER A 233 4.84 11.04 25.24
C SER A 233 4.77 11.70 23.87
N SER A 234 5.53 11.18 22.89
CA SER A 234 5.46 11.63 21.49
C SER A 234 4.10 11.33 20.87
N ALA A 235 3.51 10.16 21.15
CA ALA A 235 2.15 9.83 20.74
C ALA A 235 1.11 10.84 21.29
N LEU A 236 1.16 11.14 22.59
CA LEU A 236 0.30 12.16 23.22
C LEU A 236 0.49 13.56 22.61
N GLN A 237 1.73 13.96 22.33
CA GLN A 237 2.01 15.26 21.70
C GLN A 237 1.51 15.33 20.26
N MET A 238 1.54 14.23 19.51
CA MET A 238 0.92 14.12 18.19
C MET A 238 -0.60 14.22 18.29
N LEU A 239 -1.24 13.43 19.16
CA LEU A 239 -2.70 13.46 19.34
C LEU A 239 -3.21 14.86 19.71
N ARG A 240 -2.49 15.56 20.60
CA ARG A 240 -2.79 16.96 20.96
C ARG A 240 -2.67 17.93 19.79
N ARG A 241 -1.70 17.74 18.89
CA ARG A 241 -1.58 18.55 17.67
C ARG A 241 -2.77 18.31 16.73
N VAL A 242 -3.06 17.06 16.41
CA VAL A 242 -4.22 16.64 15.58
C VAL A 242 -5.55 17.15 16.16
N LYS A 243 -5.72 17.08 17.49
CA LYS A 243 -6.86 17.65 18.23
C LYS A 243 -6.91 19.17 18.16
N SER A 244 -5.76 19.84 18.26
CA SER A 244 -5.65 21.31 18.23
C SER A 244 -5.89 21.91 16.85
N HIS A 245 -5.76 21.13 15.78
CA HIS A 245 -6.14 21.48 14.41
C HIS A 245 -7.69 21.51 14.21
N ARG A 246 -8.44 21.68 15.31
CA ARG A 246 -9.84 22.09 15.24
C ARG A 246 -9.93 23.48 14.60
N ASP A 247 -11.04 23.66 13.88
CA ASP A 247 -11.55 24.95 13.41
C ASP A 247 -10.73 25.61 12.28
N SER A 248 -10.99 25.26 11.02
CA SER A 248 -12.33 25.43 10.46
C SER A 248 -12.77 24.23 9.62
N ARG A 249 -13.77 23.47 10.12
CA ARG A 249 -14.70 22.81 9.20
C ARG A 249 -15.50 23.95 8.55
N PRO A 250 -15.30 24.27 7.25
CA PRO A 250 -16.16 25.26 6.60
C PRO A 250 -17.60 24.75 6.68
N PRO A 251 -18.62 25.61 6.76
CA PRO A 251 -20.02 25.17 6.78
C PRO A 251 -20.27 24.24 5.58
N THR A 252 -20.44 22.95 5.86
CA THR A 252 -20.43 21.92 4.84
C THR A 252 -21.77 21.91 4.14
N LEU A 253 -21.78 22.32 2.88
CA LEU A 253 -22.94 22.13 2.04
C LEU A 253 -23.02 20.64 1.68
N ASN A 254 -23.91 19.92 2.35
CA ASN A 254 -24.15 18.51 2.06
C ASN A 254 -24.98 18.39 0.79
N VAL A 255 -24.36 17.95 -0.31
CA VAL A 255 -25.06 17.60 -1.55
C VAL A 255 -25.44 16.13 -1.47
N LYS A 256 -26.73 15.80 -1.68
CA LYS A 256 -27.19 14.41 -1.84
C LYS A 256 -26.99 13.97 -3.28
N ILE A 257 -26.04 13.08 -3.52
CA ILE A 257 -25.73 12.57 -4.84
C ILE A 257 -26.31 11.16 -4.96
N ALA A 258 -27.25 10.95 -5.87
CA ALA A 258 -27.77 9.62 -6.15
C ALA A 258 -26.70 8.80 -6.90
N VAL A 259 -26.27 7.69 -6.32
CA VAL A 259 -25.24 6.80 -6.88
C VAL A 259 -25.91 5.59 -7.51
N TYR A 260 -25.55 5.29 -8.76
CA TYR A 260 -26.09 4.18 -9.53
C TYR A 260 -24.99 3.17 -9.89
N MET A 261 -25.30 1.88 -9.82
CA MET A 261 -24.40 0.78 -10.17
C MET A 261 -25.04 -0.15 -11.22
N PRO A 262 -24.25 -0.78 -12.10
CA PRO A 262 -24.77 -1.76 -13.06
C PRO A 262 -25.39 -2.96 -12.34
N GLN A 263 -26.45 -3.52 -12.92
CA GLN A 263 -27.11 -4.71 -12.37
C GLN A 263 -26.24 -5.98 -12.43
N ALA A 264 -25.29 -6.05 -13.36
CA ALA A 264 -24.36 -7.15 -13.52
C ALA A 264 -22.91 -6.66 -13.43
N PHE A 265 -22.07 -7.37 -12.68
CA PHE A 265 -20.64 -7.10 -12.58
C PHE A 265 -19.87 -7.71 -13.77
N GLY A 266 -18.72 -7.11 -14.11
CA GLY A 266 -17.74 -7.69 -15.05
C GLY A 266 -17.87 -7.31 -16.53
N VAL A 267 -18.91 -6.60 -16.95
CA VAL A 267 -18.99 -6.06 -18.32
C VAL A 267 -18.28 -4.71 -18.38
N PHE A 268 -17.19 -4.63 -19.14
CA PHE A 268 -16.48 -3.38 -19.40
C PHE A 268 -17.24 -2.51 -20.40
N GLN A 269 -17.41 -1.22 -20.07
CA GLN A 269 -18.00 -0.21 -20.93
C GLN A 269 -16.98 0.90 -21.22
N LEU A 270 -16.79 1.17 -22.51
CA LEU A 270 -15.99 2.28 -23.01
C LEU A 270 -16.64 3.64 -22.66
N PRO A 271 -15.88 4.65 -22.20
CA PRO A 271 -16.45 5.96 -21.86
C PRO A 271 -17.29 6.59 -22.97
N GLY A 272 -16.78 6.61 -24.21
CA GLY A 272 -17.51 7.14 -25.37
C GLY A 272 -18.69 6.29 -25.88
N HIS A 273 -18.95 5.13 -25.27
CA HIS A 273 -20.06 4.23 -25.59
C HIS A 273 -21.02 4.02 -24.40
N ALA A 274 -20.82 4.74 -23.29
CA ALA A 274 -21.67 4.68 -22.11
C ALA A 274 -23.03 5.37 -22.36
N GLN A 275 -23.88 4.74 -23.17
CA GLN A 275 -25.27 5.18 -23.35
C GLN A 275 -26.05 4.91 -22.06
N HIS A 276 -26.67 5.97 -21.55
CA HIS A 276 -27.47 5.91 -20.34
C HIS A 276 -28.80 5.16 -20.58
N MET A 277 -28.79 3.85 -20.31
CA MET A 277 -30.00 3.04 -20.22
C MET A 277 -30.40 2.91 -18.75
N GLU A 278 -31.44 3.63 -18.31
CA GLU A 278 -31.91 3.63 -16.91
C GLU A 278 -32.17 2.22 -16.37
N SER A 279 -32.63 1.30 -17.24
CA SER A 279 -32.87 -0.10 -16.91
C SER A 279 -31.63 -0.96 -16.67
N ALA A 280 -30.43 -0.52 -17.05
CA ALA A 280 -29.18 -1.26 -16.83
C ALA A 280 -28.55 -0.98 -15.45
N TYR A 281 -29.02 0.08 -14.79
CA TYR A 281 -28.52 0.55 -13.50
C TYR A 281 -29.55 0.33 -12.40
N ARG A 282 -29.07 0.31 -11.15
CA ARG A 282 -29.89 0.40 -9.94
C ARG A 282 -29.35 1.50 -9.04
N HIS A 283 -30.25 2.21 -8.36
CA HIS A 283 -29.86 3.09 -7.26
C HIS A 283 -29.17 2.25 -6.18
N ALA A 284 -28.03 2.73 -5.70
CA ALA A 284 -27.19 2.06 -4.71
C ALA A 284 -27.25 2.78 -3.36
N LEU A 285 -27.09 4.11 -3.36
CA LEU A 285 -27.20 4.96 -2.18
C LEU A 285 -27.40 6.44 -2.55
N ASP A 286 -27.86 7.23 -1.59
CA ASP A 286 -27.75 8.69 -1.61
C ASP A 286 -26.52 9.11 -0.80
N LEU A 287 -25.51 9.65 -1.47
CA LEU A 287 -24.28 10.10 -0.83
C LEU A 287 -24.42 11.53 -0.34
N GLU A 288 -24.34 11.75 0.97
CA GLU A 288 -24.20 13.09 1.54
C GLU A 288 -22.72 13.52 1.52
N LEU A 289 -22.37 14.41 0.59
CA LEU A 289 -21.00 14.84 0.36
C LEU A 289 -20.74 16.27 0.90
N PRO A 290 -19.81 16.45 1.84
CA PRO A 290 -19.36 17.78 2.28
C PRO A 290 -18.61 18.55 1.18
N SER A 291 -18.84 19.86 1.09
CA SER A 291 -18.14 20.78 0.17
C SER A 291 -16.62 20.85 0.32
N SER A 292 -16.07 20.35 1.44
CA SER A 292 -14.63 20.21 1.68
C SER A 292 -14.00 19.01 0.95
N ILE A 293 -14.80 18.12 0.36
CA ILE A 293 -14.37 16.98 -0.48
C ILE A 293 -14.41 17.42 -1.96
N ALA A 294 -13.59 18.42 -2.27
CA ALA A 294 -13.54 19.05 -3.59
C ALA A 294 -12.50 18.43 -4.55
N ARG A 295 -11.55 17.64 -4.05
CA ARG A 295 -10.57 16.93 -4.90
C ARG A 295 -11.15 15.59 -5.34
N LEU A 296 -10.91 15.22 -6.61
CA LEU A 296 -11.38 13.94 -7.14
C LEU A 296 -10.86 12.71 -6.34
N PRO A 297 -9.57 12.61 -5.92
CA PRO A 297 -9.09 11.45 -5.14
C PRO A 297 -9.89 11.22 -3.86
N ASP A 298 -10.08 12.28 -3.05
CA ASP A 298 -10.86 12.27 -1.82
C ASP A 298 -12.30 11.75 -2.07
N PHE A 299 -12.93 12.24 -3.13
CA PHE A 299 -14.28 11.85 -3.52
C PHE A 299 -14.36 10.37 -3.94
N LEU A 300 -13.39 9.88 -4.72
CA LEU A 300 -13.29 8.48 -5.10
C LEU A 300 -13.03 7.58 -3.89
N THR A 301 -12.25 8.04 -2.90
CA THR A 301 -12.05 7.34 -1.63
C THR A 301 -13.35 7.23 -0.83
N VAL A 302 -14.14 8.31 -0.71
CA VAL A 302 -15.47 8.25 -0.08
C VAL A 302 -16.38 7.25 -0.79
N LEU A 303 -16.39 7.23 -2.13
CA LEU A 303 -17.16 6.24 -2.89
C LEU A 303 -16.70 4.79 -2.64
N ARG A 304 -15.38 4.53 -2.57
CA ARG A 304 -14.84 3.19 -2.25
C ARG A 304 -15.38 2.68 -0.93
N LEU A 305 -15.23 3.49 0.11
CA LEU A 305 -15.63 3.14 1.46
C LEU A 305 -17.16 2.97 1.55
N LYS A 306 -17.95 3.93 1.04
CA LYS A 306 -19.42 3.87 1.09
C LYS A 306 -20.06 2.73 0.27
N LEU A 307 -19.39 2.26 -0.78
CA LEU A 307 -19.89 1.16 -1.62
C LEU A 307 -19.25 -0.20 -1.28
N GLY A 308 -18.37 -0.28 -0.27
CA GLY A 308 -17.60 -1.49 0.04
C GLY A 308 -16.65 -1.93 -1.08
N LEU A 309 -16.25 -1.02 -1.97
CA LEU A 309 -15.40 -1.26 -3.15
C LEU A 309 -13.90 -1.16 -2.82
N LEU A 310 -13.52 -1.56 -1.61
CA LEU A 310 -12.14 -1.71 -1.17
C LEU A 310 -11.42 -2.71 -2.08
N GLN A 311 -10.19 -2.37 -2.50
CA GLN A 311 -9.41 -3.16 -3.48
C GLN A 311 -10.14 -3.41 -4.81
N MET A 312 -11.11 -2.57 -5.19
CA MET A 312 -11.74 -2.60 -6.51
C MET A 312 -11.32 -1.36 -7.33
N TRP A 313 -11.09 -1.57 -8.62
CA TRP A 313 -11.04 -0.51 -9.62
C TRP A 313 -12.45 -0.26 -10.16
N PHE A 314 -12.80 0.99 -10.41
CA PHE A 314 -14.08 1.42 -10.98
C PHE A 314 -13.91 2.75 -11.68
N ALA A 315 -14.77 3.02 -12.66
CA ALA A 315 -14.86 4.30 -13.34
C ALA A 315 -16.11 5.05 -12.83
N VAL A 316 -16.00 6.37 -12.67
CA VAL A 316 -17.11 7.21 -12.20
C VAL A 316 -17.52 8.16 -13.30
N PHE A 317 -18.81 8.14 -13.61
CA PHE A 317 -19.42 8.97 -14.64
C PHE A 317 -20.39 9.95 -14.01
N TRP A 318 -20.37 11.17 -14.54
CA TRP A 318 -21.24 12.26 -14.20
C TRP A 318 -22.28 12.45 -15.30
N GLN A 319 -23.55 12.55 -14.94
CA GLN A 319 -24.58 12.92 -15.91
C GLN A 319 -24.61 14.44 -16.08
N SER A 320 -24.13 14.93 -17.23
CA SER A 320 -24.18 16.36 -17.53
C SER A 320 -25.62 16.84 -17.77
N PRO A 321 -25.97 18.07 -17.37
CA PRO A 321 -27.26 18.69 -17.68
C PRO A 321 -27.30 19.08 -19.16
N GLY A 322 -27.54 18.10 -20.03
CA GLY A 322 -27.63 18.27 -21.47
C GLY A 322 -28.76 19.22 -21.89
N ARG A 323 -28.53 20.01 -22.95
CA ARG A 323 -29.58 20.82 -23.58
C ARG A 323 -30.39 19.96 -24.58
N GLY A 324 -31.19 19.03 -24.08
CA GLY A 324 -32.02 18.16 -24.92
C GLY A 324 -32.60 16.96 -24.18
N MET A 325 -33.13 15.99 -24.94
CA MET A 325 -33.61 14.70 -24.42
C MET A 325 -32.48 13.70 -24.12
N GLU A 326 -31.30 13.88 -24.73
CA GLU A 326 -30.16 12.98 -24.55
C GLU A 326 -29.35 13.35 -23.30
N LYS A 327 -29.33 12.44 -22.32
CA LYS A 327 -28.49 12.49 -21.13
C LYS A 327 -27.10 11.94 -21.46
N THR A 328 -26.09 12.80 -21.53
CA THR A 328 -24.69 12.40 -21.71
C THR A 328 -24.03 12.02 -20.38
N LEU A 329 -23.17 11.00 -20.42
CA LEU A 329 -22.35 10.55 -19.29
C LEU A 329 -20.89 10.90 -19.55
N ASP A 330 -20.35 11.82 -18.74
CA ASP A 330 -18.96 12.27 -18.82
C ASP A 330 -18.11 11.55 -17.77
N LEU A 331 -16.96 11.00 -18.14
CA LEU A 331 -16.04 10.37 -17.19
C LEU A 331 -15.43 11.44 -16.26
N LEU A 332 -15.44 11.19 -14.96
CA LEU A 332 -14.69 11.98 -13.98
C LEU A 332 -13.21 11.56 -14.01
N SER A 333 -12.39 12.31 -14.73
CA SER A 333 -10.94 12.16 -14.84
C SER A 333 -10.20 13.20 -13.96
N PRO A 334 -8.90 13.05 -13.69
CA PRO A 334 -8.13 14.02 -12.91
C PRO A 334 -8.20 15.46 -13.45
N GLU A 335 -8.31 15.63 -14.78
CA GLU A 335 -8.36 16.92 -15.45
C GLU A 335 -9.71 17.65 -15.30
N ASN A 336 -10.83 16.93 -15.26
CA ASN A 336 -12.17 17.52 -15.21
C ASN A 336 -12.86 17.38 -13.84
N GLY A 337 -12.59 16.32 -13.08
CA GLY A 337 -13.42 15.90 -11.95
C GLY A 337 -13.36 16.87 -10.77
N THR A 338 -12.17 17.36 -10.43
CA THR A 338 -12.00 18.39 -9.38
C THR A 338 -12.75 19.67 -9.74
N LYS A 339 -12.74 20.08 -11.02
CA LYS A 339 -13.50 21.25 -11.47
C LYS A 339 -15.01 21.00 -11.41
N LEU A 340 -15.48 19.85 -11.88
CA LEU A 340 -16.90 19.47 -11.85
C LEU A 340 -17.45 19.40 -10.41
N LEU A 341 -16.65 18.90 -9.45
CA LEU A 341 -17.01 18.93 -8.02
C LEU A 341 -17.15 20.37 -7.50
N HIS A 342 -16.23 21.28 -7.85
CA HIS A 342 -16.37 22.70 -7.51
C HIS A 342 -17.62 23.34 -8.14
N ASP A 343 -17.84 23.15 -9.45
CA ASP A 343 -19.00 23.69 -10.18
C ASP A 343 -20.32 23.16 -9.58
N MET A 344 -20.35 21.88 -9.15
CA MET A 344 -21.47 21.26 -8.43
C MET A 344 -21.75 21.94 -7.09
N PHE A 345 -20.74 22.09 -6.24
CA PHE A 345 -20.92 22.72 -4.93
C PHE A 345 -21.31 24.19 -5.06
N GLU A 346 -20.78 24.92 -6.04
CA GLU A 346 -21.15 26.31 -6.31
C GLU A 346 -22.62 26.43 -6.78
N ALA A 347 -23.07 25.53 -7.67
CA ALA A 347 -24.46 25.50 -8.13
C ALA A 347 -25.43 25.14 -6.98
N ALA A 348 -25.07 24.18 -6.14
CA ALA A 348 -25.83 23.81 -4.95
C ALA A 348 -25.93 24.98 -3.94
N ALA A 349 -24.82 25.70 -3.72
CA ALA A 349 -24.75 26.83 -2.79
C ALA A 349 -25.67 27.98 -3.20
N LYS A 350 -25.84 28.21 -4.52
CA LYS A 350 -26.71 29.25 -5.07
C LYS A 350 -28.21 28.96 -4.91
N LYS A 351 -28.61 27.72 -4.56
CA LYS A 351 -30.00 27.26 -4.32
C LYS A 351 -31.02 27.49 -5.47
N THR A 352 -30.59 27.96 -6.64
CA THR A 352 -31.47 28.24 -7.79
C THR A 352 -31.79 26.98 -8.58
N GLY A 353 -32.87 26.27 -8.22
CA GLY A 353 -33.40 25.15 -9.00
C GLY A 353 -32.43 23.95 -9.14
N PHE A 354 -31.49 23.82 -8.21
CA PHE A 354 -30.47 22.77 -8.24
C PHE A 354 -31.11 21.39 -8.02
N VAL A 355 -31.29 20.64 -9.11
CA VAL A 355 -31.49 19.19 -9.04
C VAL A 355 -30.11 18.59 -8.78
N ALA A 356 -29.98 17.85 -7.67
CA ALA A 356 -28.70 17.26 -7.32
C ALA A 356 -28.27 16.24 -8.39
N PRO A 357 -26.99 16.23 -8.76
CA PRO A 357 -26.50 15.43 -9.87
C PRO A 357 -26.56 13.94 -9.55
N THR A 358 -26.64 13.15 -10.61
CA THR A 358 -26.60 11.69 -10.53
C THR A 358 -25.23 11.19 -10.98
N ILE A 359 -24.65 10.26 -10.22
CA ILE A 359 -23.35 9.67 -10.48
C ILE A 359 -23.50 8.17 -10.75
N TYR A 360 -22.82 7.69 -11.78
CA TYR A 360 -22.88 6.31 -12.24
C TYR A 360 -21.50 5.67 -12.05
N VAL A 361 -21.44 4.61 -11.26
CA VAL A 361 -20.23 3.85 -11.00
C VAL A 361 -20.24 2.61 -11.89
N THR A 362 -19.28 2.51 -12.82
CA THR A 362 -19.18 1.43 -13.80
C THR A 362 -17.82 0.74 -13.74
N ASN A 363 -17.61 -0.29 -14.57
CA ASN A 363 -16.32 -0.99 -14.71
C ASN A 363 -15.73 -1.54 -13.40
N VAL A 364 -16.60 -1.88 -12.45
CA VAL A 364 -16.22 -2.40 -11.12
C VAL A 364 -15.57 -3.78 -11.26
N ARG A 365 -14.26 -3.83 -11.00
CA ARG A 365 -13.40 -5.02 -11.15
C ARG A 365 -12.37 -5.09 -10.02
N PRO A 366 -11.95 -6.27 -9.53
CA PRO A 366 -10.88 -6.36 -8.54
C PRO A 366 -9.61 -5.67 -9.04
N ARG A 367 -9.01 -4.85 -8.18
CA ARG A 367 -7.68 -4.26 -8.41
C ARG A 367 -6.68 -5.42 -8.50
N ALA A 368 -5.69 -5.30 -9.38
CA ALA A 368 -4.58 -6.26 -9.40
C ALA A 368 -3.90 -6.28 -8.03
N PHE A 369 -3.74 -7.46 -7.43
CA PHE A 369 -2.96 -7.60 -6.20
C PHE A 369 -1.53 -7.14 -6.48
N GLN A 370 -1.12 -6.06 -5.82
CA GLN A 370 0.20 -5.47 -5.95
C GLN A 370 1.21 -6.36 -5.22
N LEU A 371 1.73 -7.37 -5.93
CA LEU A 371 3.00 -7.99 -5.59
C LEU A 371 4.09 -6.89 -5.68
N GLN A 372 5.19 -7.01 -4.91
CA GLN A 372 6.17 -5.92 -4.75
C GLN A 372 6.60 -5.29 -6.08
N ASP A 373 6.42 -3.97 -6.22
CA ASP A 373 6.91 -3.21 -7.37
C ASP A 373 8.44 -3.15 -7.33
N VAL A 374 9.11 -3.90 -8.20
CA VAL A 374 10.56 -3.78 -8.41
C VAL A 374 10.83 -2.49 -9.20
N LEU A 375 11.30 -1.45 -8.51
CA LEU A 375 11.61 -0.13 -9.09
C LEU A 375 12.54 -0.25 -10.31
N CYS A 376 12.01 0.04 -11.50
CA CYS A 376 12.75 -0.05 -12.76
C CYS A 376 13.99 0.87 -12.86
N HIS A 377 14.18 1.82 -11.94
CA HIS A 377 15.31 2.73 -12.01
C HIS A 377 16.65 2.11 -11.57
N GLU A 378 16.64 0.97 -10.85
CA GLU A 378 17.86 0.23 -10.49
C GLU A 378 18.45 -0.61 -11.64
N LEU A 379 17.78 -0.66 -12.81
CA LEU A 379 18.01 -1.67 -13.85
C LEU A 379 19.26 -1.46 -14.73
N GLU A 380 19.93 -0.30 -14.66
CA GLU A 380 21.03 0.03 -15.59
C GLU A 380 22.41 -0.50 -15.14
N MET A 381 22.60 -0.74 -13.84
CA MET A 381 23.94 -0.94 -13.26
C MET A 381 24.53 -2.37 -13.36
N ASN A 382 23.76 -3.38 -13.78
CA ASN A 382 24.18 -4.80 -13.76
C ASN A 382 24.45 -5.42 -15.14
N SER A 383 24.40 -4.63 -16.22
CA SER A 383 24.23 -5.17 -17.59
C SER A 383 25.53 -5.41 -18.39
N LEU A 384 26.72 -5.35 -17.78
CA LEU A 384 28.00 -5.46 -18.48
C LEU A 384 28.86 -6.65 -18.01
N ARG A 385 28.98 -7.67 -18.89
CA ARG A 385 29.84 -8.87 -18.82
C ARG A 385 29.34 -10.09 -18.00
N ILE A 386 28.19 -10.65 -18.35
CA ILE A 386 27.88 -12.06 -18.03
C ILE A 386 27.80 -12.87 -19.32
N GLN A 387 28.66 -13.88 -19.46
CA GLN A 387 28.52 -14.91 -20.49
C GLN A 387 27.36 -15.83 -20.09
N THR A 388 26.15 -15.51 -20.53
CA THR A 388 24.97 -16.36 -20.30
C THR A 388 25.02 -17.61 -21.19
N GLY A 389 24.49 -18.72 -20.69
CA GLY A 389 24.31 -19.98 -21.42
C GLY A 389 23.22 -19.90 -22.49
N THR A 390 22.26 -20.83 -22.44
CA THR A 390 21.15 -20.83 -23.39
C THR A 390 20.25 -19.62 -23.16
N ARG A 391 19.96 -18.86 -24.23
CA ARG A 391 18.94 -17.79 -24.20
C ARG A 391 17.60 -18.38 -24.63
N TRP A 392 16.62 -18.32 -23.73
CA TRP A 392 15.25 -18.78 -23.89
C TRP A 392 14.33 -17.58 -24.12
N CYS A 393 13.67 -17.48 -25.28
CA CYS A 393 12.86 -16.31 -25.60
C CYS A 393 11.36 -16.59 -25.51
N VAL A 394 10.63 -15.75 -24.77
CA VAL A 394 9.16 -15.66 -24.74
C VAL A 394 8.74 -14.37 -25.44
N ASP A 395 7.77 -14.47 -26.33
CA ASP A 395 7.30 -13.37 -27.16
C ASP A 395 5.86 -12.99 -26.73
N TRP A 396 5.67 -11.75 -26.29
CA TRP A 396 4.38 -11.29 -25.75
C TRP A 396 3.26 -11.32 -26.79
N GLU A 397 3.53 -10.97 -28.06
CA GLU A 397 2.53 -10.98 -29.13
C GLU A 397 2.01 -12.40 -29.33
N LEU A 398 2.92 -13.37 -29.34
CA LEU A 398 2.59 -14.78 -29.59
C LEU A 398 1.90 -15.45 -28.40
N GLN A 399 2.03 -14.91 -27.18
CA GLN A 399 1.34 -15.40 -25.98
C GLN A 399 0.01 -14.70 -25.68
N LEU A 400 -0.14 -13.40 -25.99
CA LEU A 400 -1.34 -12.62 -25.69
C LEU A 400 -2.24 -12.38 -26.91
N LEU A 401 -1.67 -12.16 -28.09
CA LEU A 401 -2.40 -11.99 -29.36
C LEU A 401 -2.51 -13.30 -30.15
N GLY A 402 -2.01 -14.41 -29.59
CA GLY A 402 -2.10 -15.75 -30.16
C GLY A 402 -3.55 -16.15 -30.40
N SER A 403 -4.04 -15.95 -31.63
CA SER A 403 -5.48 -16.01 -31.93
C SER A 403 -6.14 -17.29 -31.43
N ALA A 404 -7.43 -17.20 -31.07
CA ALA A 404 -8.27 -18.32 -30.63
C ALA A 404 -8.39 -19.50 -31.65
N ARG A 405 -7.74 -19.40 -32.82
CA ARG A 405 -7.63 -20.47 -33.84
C ARG A 405 -6.26 -21.16 -33.86
N SER A 406 -5.24 -20.63 -33.18
CA SER A 406 -3.95 -21.30 -33.03
C SER A 406 -4.02 -22.35 -31.92
N ARG A 407 -4.04 -23.63 -32.28
CA ARG A 407 -3.83 -24.74 -31.31
C ARG A 407 -2.37 -24.84 -30.82
N PHE A 408 -1.49 -23.93 -31.23
CA PHE A 408 -0.06 -24.04 -31.04
C PHE A 408 0.47 -23.00 -30.06
N VAL A 409 1.09 -23.53 -28.98
CA VAL A 409 1.97 -22.85 -28.00
C VAL A 409 1.28 -21.94 -26.98
N LYS A 410 0.51 -22.55 -26.07
CA LYS A 410 0.44 -22.05 -24.68
C LYS A 410 1.84 -22.15 -24.05
N CYS A 411 2.28 -21.13 -23.32
CA CYS A 411 3.50 -21.23 -22.51
C CYS A 411 3.42 -22.44 -21.57
N PRO A 412 4.48 -23.27 -21.43
CA PRO A 412 4.53 -24.30 -20.40
C PRO A 412 4.35 -23.66 -19.03
N ARG A 413 3.48 -24.22 -18.19
CA ARG A 413 3.34 -23.78 -16.79
C ARG A 413 4.65 -23.98 -16.02
N ASP A 414 5.35 -25.08 -16.33
CA ASP A 414 6.61 -25.46 -15.70
C ASP A 414 7.74 -25.29 -16.73
N PHE A 415 8.66 -24.39 -16.45
CA PHE A 415 9.76 -24.01 -17.34
C PHE A 415 11.11 -24.38 -16.69
N ARG A 416 11.91 -25.24 -17.31
CA ARG A 416 13.19 -25.71 -16.74
C ARG A 416 14.37 -25.11 -17.47
N ILE A 417 15.27 -24.46 -16.74
CA ILE A 417 16.49 -23.81 -17.28
C ILE A 417 17.72 -24.18 -16.45
N ALA A 418 18.90 -24.14 -17.05
CA ALA A 418 20.15 -24.38 -16.34
C ALA A 418 20.65 -23.14 -15.59
N LEU A 419 21.47 -23.33 -14.56
CA LEU A 419 22.32 -22.27 -14.03
C LEU A 419 23.10 -21.57 -15.17
N GLY A 420 23.08 -20.24 -15.18
CA GLY A 420 23.72 -19.41 -16.20
C GLY A 420 22.90 -19.19 -17.48
N ASP A 421 21.83 -19.96 -17.74
CA ASP A 421 20.89 -19.65 -18.82
C ASP A 421 20.21 -18.28 -18.60
N SER A 422 19.65 -17.70 -19.67
CA SER A 422 18.82 -16.50 -19.56
C SER A 422 17.43 -16.71 -20.13
N LEU A 423 16.42 -16.22 -19.42
CA LEU A 423 15.06 -16.04 -19.92
C LEU A 423 14.93 -14.61 -20.45
N VAL A 424 14.43 -14.48 -21.68
CA VAL A 424 14.24 -13.20 -22.38
C VAL A 424 12.76 -13.06 -22.70
N ILE A 425 12.10 -12.05 -22.15
CA ILE A 425 10.70 -11.72 -22.46
C ILE A 425 10.71 -10.49 -23.36
N SER A 426 10.31 -10.66 -24.62
CA SER A 426 10.05 -9.52 -25.51
C SER A 426 8.87 -8.73 -24.98
N LEU A 427 9.01 -7.41 -24.93
CA LEU A 427 7.96 -6.47 -24.54
C LEU A 427 7.42 -5.72 -25.77
N PRO A 428 6.23 -5.12 -25.67
CA PRO A 428 5.79 -4.13 -26.65
C PRO A 428 6.77 -2.93 -26.72
N PRO A 429 6.82 -2.22 -27.86
CA PRO A 429 7.72 -1.09 -28.04
C PRO A 429 7.29 0.10 -27.17
N GLU A 430 8.22 1.00 -26.83
CA GLU A 430 8.01 2.06 -25.81
C GLU A 430 6.91 3.07 -26.17
N ASP A 431 6.75 3.34 -27.47
CA ASP A 431 5.71 4.19 -28.05
C ASP A 431 4.29 3.60 -27.93
N SER A 432 4.16 2.34 -27.50
CA SER A 432 2.86 1.74 -27.15
C SER A 432 2.27 2.26 -25.83
N GLY A 433 3.01 3.02 -25.01
CA GLY A 433 2.49 3.54 -23.73
C GLY A 433 2.16 2.48 -22.67
N ILE A 434 2.54 1.22 -22.89
CA ILE A 434 2.25 0.09 -22.01
C ILE A 434 3.19 0.12 -20.80
N VAL A 435 2.60 0.13 -19.61
CA VAL A 435 3.34 0.02 -18.35
C VAL A 435 3.63 -1.45 -18.09
N VAL A 436 4.89 -1.79 -17.84
CA VAL A 436 5.32 -3.17 -17.59
C VAL A 436 5.71 -3.33 -16.13
N LYS A 437 4.97 -4.16 -15.40
CA LYS A 437 5.31 -4.61 -14.05
C LYS A 437 5.80 -6.05 -14.07
N VAL A 438 6.74 -6.36 -13.19
CA VAL A 438 7.38 -7.67 -13.09
C VAL A 438 7.32 -8.12 -11.64
N TYR A 439 6.69 -9.26 -11.40
CA TYR A 439 6.58 -9.84 -10.06
C TYR A 439 7.28 -11.19 -10.05
N MET A 440 8.11 -11.40 -9.03
CA MET A 440 8.94 -12.59 -8.87
C MET A 440 8.82 -13.11 -7.44
N GLY A 441 8.73 -14.43 -7.28
CA GLY A 441 8.82 -15.04 -5.95
C GLY A 441 10.24 -15.04 -5.40
N ASP A 442 10.34 -14.88 -4.08
CA ASP A 442 11.55 -14.62 -3.27
C ASP A 442 12.65 -15.72 -3.31
N GLY A 443 12.45 -16.80 -4.08
CA GLY A 443 13.37 -17.93 -4.15
C GLY A 443 14.77 -17.60 -4.69
N GLY A 444 14.97 -16.41 -5.27
CA GLY A 444 16.28 -15.91 -5.74
C GLY A 444 16.92 -16.76 -6.86
N ALA A 445 16.15 -17.65 -7.50
CA ALA A 445 16.66 -18.55 -8.53
C ALA A 445 17.01 -17.79 -9.83
N LEU A 446 16.28 -16.71 -10.10
CA LEU A 446 16.51 -15.75 -11.18
C LEU A 446 17.04 -14.43 -10.62
N SER A 447 17.88 -13.76 -11.40
CA SER A 447 18.27 -12.36 -11.16
C SER A 447 17.05 -11.43 -11.19
N LYS A 448 17.17 -10.24 -10.58
CA LYS A 448 16.35 -9.08 -10.99
C LYS A 448 16.37 -8.98 -12.53
N PRO A 449 15.27 -8.54 -13.17
CA PRO A 449 15.27 -8.31 -14.62
C PRO A 449 16.37 -7.31 -15.00
N SER A 450 16.76 -7.30 -16.27
CA SER A 450 17.49 -6.19 -16.90
C SER A 450 16.86 -5.85 -18.25
N LEU A 451 16.91 -4.57 -18.63
CA LEU A 451 16.26 -4.09 -19.86
C LEU A 451 17.28 -4.07 -21.02
N GLU A 452 17.15 -4.98 -21.98
CA GLU A 452 17.94 -5.01 -23.20
C GLU A 452 17.19 -4.23 -24.30
N GLN A 453 17.71 -3.08 -24.72
CA GLN A 453 17.24 -2.32 -25.89
C GLN A 453 18.00 -2.74 -27.14
N VAL A 454 17.32 -3.40 -28.09
CA VAL A 454 17.98 -3.91 -29.31
C VAL A 454 17.73 -2.98 -30.50
N GLN A 455 18.73 -2.15 -30.83
CA GLN A 455 18.71 -1.36 -32.06
C GLN A 455 19.01 -2.25 -33.28
N VAL A 456 17.97 -2.51 -34.09
CA VAL A 456 18.12 -3.25 -35.36
C VAL A 456 18.83 -2.37 -36.40
N GLN A 457 20.16 -2.51 -36.50
CA GLN A 457 20.92 -1.88 -37.57
C GLN A 457 20.56 -2.51 -38.93
N LYS A 458 19.93 -1.73 -39.82
CA LYS A 458 19.79 -2.11 -41.24
C LYS A 458 21.18 -2.29 -41.85
N GLY A 459 21.53 -3.51 -42.22
CA GLY A 459 22.83 -3.84 -42.80
C GLY A 459 23.11 -3.02 -44.06
N LYS A 460 24.11 -2.14 -44.00
CA LYS A 460 24.66 -1.48 -45.19
C LYS A 460 25.33 -2.55 -46.07
N ARG A 461 24.90 -2.67 -47.32
CA ARG A 461 25.59 -3.51 -48.31
C ARG A 461 27.00 -2.96 -48.57
N GLY A 462 28.00 -3.72 -48.15
CA GLY A 462 29.33 -3.80 -48.76
C GLY A 462 30.23 -2.55 -48.71
N LYS A 463 31.17 -2.54 -47.77
CA LYS A 463 32.62 -2.39 -48.06
C LYS A 463 33.45 -2.79 -46.83
N GLN A 464 34.50 -3.57 -47.06
CA GLN A 464 35.47 -3.92 -46.02
C GLN A 464 36.36 -2.73 -45.70
N VAL A 465 36.65 -2.51 -44.41
CA VAL A 465 37.91 -1.93 -43.93
C VAL A 465 38.34 -2.72 -42.71
N ILE A 466 39.61 -3.13 -42.69
CA ILE A 466 40.27 -3.81 -41.57
C ILE A 466 41.04 -2.75 -40.78
N GLN A 467 40.85 -2.67 -39.46
CA GLN A 467 41.98 -2.52 -38.54
C GLN A 467 41.58 -2.88 -37.09
N ALA A 468 42.58 -3.32 -36.33
CA ALA A 468 42.48 -3.75 -34.95
C ALA A 468 43.68 -3.21 -34.14
N LEU A 469 43.61 -3.41 -32.82
CA LEU A 469 44.61 -3.03 -31.80
C LEU A 469 44.74 -1.52 -31.56
N ALA A 470 45.18 -1.03 -30.41
CA ALA A 470 45.20 -1.45 -28.99
C ALA A 470 46.09 -0.40 -28.29
N GLY A 471 45.84 -0.07 -27.03
CA GLY A 471 46.67 0.88 -26.29
C GLY A 471 46.28 0.90 -24.83
N SER A 472 47.23 0.59 -23.96
CA SER A 472 47.07 0.37 -22.53
C SER A 472 48.18 1.06 -21.74
N ALA A 473 47.91 1.38 -20.47
CA ALA A 473 48.88 1.86 -19.47
C ALA A 473 49.44 3.29 -19.73
N SER A 474 49.95 4.02 -18.74
CA SER A 474 50.04 3.79 -17.28
C SER A 474 50.23 5.14 -16.52
N ASP A 475 50.28 5.06 -15.19
CA ASP A 475 50.90 6.03 -14.25
C ASP A 475 50.25 7.43 -14.09
N GLY A 476 50.28 8.08 -12.92
CA GLY A 476 50.81 7.66 -11.61
C GLY A 476 51.18 8.89 -10.77
N ASN A 477 51.01 8.82 -9.43
CA ASN A 477 51.26 9.88 -8.43
C ASN A 477 50.41 11.18 -8.55
N GLY A 478 50.14 11.92 -7.47
CA GLY A 478 50.43 11.68 -6.03
C GLY A 478 50.50 12.98 -5.22
N GLY A 479 50.15 12.93 -3.92
CA GLY A 479 50.20 14.06 -2.96
C GLY A 479 48.93 14.93 -2.96
N ALA A 480 48.15 15.14 -1.88
CA ALA A 480 48.37 15.33 -0.44
C ALA A 480 48.63 16.80 0.00
N GLY A 481 47.95 17.24 1.07
CA GLY A 481 48.02 18.60 1.64
C GLY A 481 46.74 19.42 1.36
N ASN A 482 45.70 19.51 2.19
CA ASN A 482 45.54 19.76 3.64
C ASN A 482 45.39 21.25 4.02
N GLY A 483 44.19 21.61 4.52
CA GLY A 483 43.97 22.71 5.49
C GLY A 483 43.86 24.15 4.96
N GLY A 484 42.97 24.94 5.58
CA GLY A 484 43.08 26.41 5.53
C GLY A 484 41.76 27.19 5.45
N ALA A 485 41.29 27.65 6.61
CA ALA A 485 40.17 28.57 6.81
C ALA A 485 40.21 29.89 5.99
N GLY A 486 39.04 30.55 5.85
CA GLY A 486 38.96 31.95 5.42
C GLY A 486 37.54 32.43 5.12
N ASN A 487 36.92 33.15 6.06
CA ASN A 487 35.78 34.03 5.76
C ASN A 487 36.25 35.20 4.88
N GLU A 488 35.43 35.68 3.96
CA GLU A 488 35.07 37.11 3.95
C GLU A 488 33.83 37.44 3.11
N LEU A 489 33.06 38.43 3.58
CA LEU A 489 31.99 39.10 2.83
C LEU A 489 32.60 40.04 1.80
N LEU A 490 31.97 40.19 0.62
CA LEU A 490 31.33 41.45 0.20
C LEU A 490 30.71 41.37 -1.21
N VAL A 491 29.93 42.40 -1.55
CA VAL A 491 28.98 42.46 -2.68
C VAL A 491 29.62 43.15 -3.93
N PRO A 492 28.89 43.58 -4.98
CA PRO A 492 29.13 43.11 -6.34
C PRO A 492 29.90 44.10 -7.23
N THR A 493 30.46 43.61 -8.34
CA THR A 493 30.85 44.48 -9.47
C THR A 493 30.37 43.92 -10.82
N ALA A 494 29.44 44.66 -11.45
CA ALA A 494 29.36 44.70 -12.91
C ALA A 494 30.55 45.54 -13.42
N PRO A 495 31.04 45.35 -14.67
CA PRO A 495 30.42 46.08 -15.78
C PRO A 495 30.60 45.49 -17.20
N ARG A 496 30.05 46.21 -18.21
CA ARG A 496 30.37 46.21 -19.66
C ARG A 496 29.73 45.12 -20.56
N GLY A 497 28.86 45.58 -21.47
CA GLY A 497 28.88 45.13 -22.88
C GLY A 497 29.84 46.02 -23.72
N PRO A 498 29.76 46.06 -25.07
CA PRO A 498 28.84 45.35 -25.97
C PRO A 498 29.48 44.79 -27.29
N LYS A 499 28.64 44.28 -28.21
CA LYS A 499 28.89 44.00 -29.67
C LYS A 499 29.68 42.72 -30.05
N PRO A 500 29.60 42.24 -31.32
CA PRO A 500 28.43 42.15 -32.20
C PRO A 500 28.26 40.75 -32.85
N ALA A 501 27.21 40.60 -33.67
CA ALA A 501 26.79 39.33 -34.28
C ALA A 501 27.78 38.69 -35.29
N LYS A 502 27.84 37.35 -35.30
CA LYS A 502 28.25 36.55 -36.46
C LYS A 502 27.06 35.72 -36.96
N LYS A 503 26.61 35.97 -38.19
CA LYS A 503 25.62 35.15 -38.90
C LYS A 503 26.18 33.73 -39.09
N ARG A 504 25.39 32.71 -38.75
CA ARG A 504 25.67 31.30 -39.07
C ARG A 504 24.70 30.85 -40.17
N PRO A 505 25.15 30.16 -41.23
CA PRO A 505 24.31 29.89 -42.39
C PRO A 505 23.20 28.87 -42.09
N GLN A 506 22.02 29.11 -42.68
CA GLN A 506 20.97 28.11 -42.77
C GLN A 506 21.33 27.05 -43.83
N SER A 507 21.62 25.84 -43.36
CA SER A 507 21.44 24.59 -44.11
C SER A 507 21.33 23.44 -43.10
N GLY A 508 20.53 22.41 -43.32
CA GLY A 508 19.48 22.21 -44.32
C GLY A 508 18.55 21.09 -43.85
N VAL A 509 17.37 21.00 -44.47
CA VAL A 509 16.37 19.91 -44.40
C VAL A 509 16.72 18.75 -43.46
N SER A 510 16.10 18.73 -42.28
CA SER A 510 16.14 17.57 -41.39
C SER A 510 15.40 16.41 -42.07
N GLN A 511 16.15 15.52 -42.72
CA GLN A 511 15.62 14.22 -43.12
C GLN A 511 15.29 13.45 -41.84
N ARG A 512 14.01 13.39 -41.48
CA ARG A 512 13.47 12.41 -40.53
C ARG A 512 13.71 11.01 -41.11
N THR A 513 14.89 10.45 -40.88
CA THR A 513 15.08 9.01 -40.92
C THR A 513 14.13 8.41 -39.91
N ALA A 514 13.11 7.71 -40.38
CA ALA A 514 12.20 6.96 -39.52
C ALA A 514 13.05 6.01 -38.66
N ARG A 515 13.15 6.32 -37.36
CA ARG A 515 13.75 5.41 -36.39
C ARG A 515 12.87 4.16 -36.39
N LEU A 516 13.49 3.00 -36.61
CA LEU A 516 12.78 1.74 -36.45
C LEU A 516 12.40 1.60 -34.97
N PRO A 517 11.26 0.95 -34.65
CA PRO A 517 10.92 0.65 -33.27
C PRO A 517 12.06 -0.15 -32.63
N VAL A 518 12.37 0.19 -31.38
CA VAL A 518 13.39 -0.50 -30.58
C VAL A 518 12.69 -1.64 -29.85
N ASP A 519 13.06 -2.88 -30.15
CA ASP A 519 12.60 -4.04 -29.37
C ASP A 519 13.06 -3.86 -27.91
N ARG A 520 12.11 -3.70 -26.99
CA ARG A 520 12.35 -3.79 -25.54
C ARG A 520 12.32 -5.25 -25.12
N ARG A 521 13.28 -5.69 -24.30
CA ARG A 521 13.31 -7.06 -23.76
C ARG A 521 13.71 -7.06 -22.30
N LEU A 522 12.98 -7.81 -21.47
CA LEU A 522 13.41 -8.14 -20.12
C LEU A 522 14.30 -9.37 -20.17
N VAL A 523 15.46 -9.33 -19.53
CA VAL A 523 16.38 -10.45 -19.42
C VAL A 523 16.51 -10.84 -17.95
N PHE A 524 16.30 -12.12 -17.64
CA PHE A 524 16.51 -12.73 -16.33
C PHE A 524 17.60 -13.78 -16.47
N ILE A 525 18.55 -13.84 -15.53
CA ILE A 525 19.63 -14.84 -15.54
C ILE A 525 19.38 -15.85 -14.43
N ALA A 526 19.51 -17.14 -14.73
CA ALA A 526 19.45 -18.21 -13.75
C ALA A 526 20.71 -18.17 -12.85
N GLN A 527 20.56 -17.70 -11.62
CA GLN A 527 21.67 -17.47 -10.68
C GLN A 527 21.81 -18.58 -9.62
N LYS A 528 20.71 -19.19 -9.19
CA LYS A 528 20.69 -20.17 -8.09
C LYS A 528 19.69 -21.30 -8.39
N GLU A 529 20.02 -22.51 -7.96
CA GLU A 529 19.11 -23.65 -8.04
C GLU A 529 17.88 -23.43 -7.16
N GLY A 530 16.70 -23.78 -7.66
CA GLY A 530 15.43 -23.59 -6.96
C GLY A 530 14.26 -23.35 -7.91
N SER A 531 13.11 -22.95 -7.34
CA SER A 531 11.93 -22.52 -8.09
C SER A 531 11.69 -21.02 -7.90
N CYS A 532 11.34 -20.33 -8.98
CA CYS A 532 10.85 -18.95 -8.97
C CYS A 532 9.53 -18.91 -9.74
N THR A 533 8.48 -18.31 -9.18
CA THR A 533 7.29 -18.00 -9.96
C THR A 533 7.45 -16.59 -10.52
N LEU A 534 7.33 -16.45 -11.83
CA LEU A 534 7.42 -15.17 -12.55
C LEU A 534 6.05 -14.81 -13.13
N PHE A 535 5.69 -13.54 -12.97
CA PHE A 535 4.58 -12.88 -13.63
C PHE A 535 5.10 -11.60 -14.30
N VAL A 536 4.69 -11.36 -15.54
CA VAL A 536 4.86 -10.05 -16.18
C VAL A 536 3.48 -9.51 -16.53
N GLU A 537 3.18 -8.32 -16.02
CA GLU A 537 1.92 -7.62 -16.21
C GLU A 537 2.14 -6.45 -17.18
N LEU A 538 1.47 -6.51 -18.33
CA LEU A 538 1.42 -5.46 -19.33
C LEU A 538 0.14 -4.66 -19.10
N SER A 539 0.24 -3.55 -18.37
CA SER A 539 -0.89 -2.69 -18.05
C SER A 539 -1.09 -1.63 -19.13
N TRP A 540 -2.33 -1.55 -19.64
CA TRP A 540 -2.82 -0.44 -20.44
C TRP A 540 -3.47 0.65 -19.57
N GLU A 541 -3.34 0.64 -18.24
CA GLU A 541 -4.05 1.60 -17.35
C GLU A 541 -3.71 3.07 -17.68
N HIS A 542 -2.45 3.40 -17.98
CA HIS A 542 -2.08 4.75 -18.44
C HIS A 542 -2.62 5.06 -19.85
N GLN A 543 -2.88 4.03 -20.67
CA GLN A 543 -3.58 4.19 -21.93
C GLN A 543 -5.11 4.21 -21.79
N GLU A 544 -5.73 3.63 -20.76
CA GLU A 544 -7.19 3.78 -20.52
C GLU A 544 -7.53 5.25 -20.27
N GLU A 545 -6.66 5.98 -19.57
CA GLU A 545 -6.72 7.44 -19.38
C GLU A 545 -6.60 8.20 -20.72
N LEU A 546 -5.63 7.85 -21.57
CA LEU A 546 -5.44 8.46 -22.91
C LEU A 546 -6.48 8.02 -23.96
N LEU A 547 -7.08 6.84 -23.80
CA LEU A 547 -8.21 6.32 -24.60
C LEU A 547 -9.50 7.05 -24.22
N ALA A 548 -9.72 7.34 -22.93
CA ALA A 548 -10.81 8.20 -22.48
C ALA A 548 -10.68 9.63 -23.03
N GLN A 549 -9.45 10.11 -23.24
CA GLN A 549 -9.14 11.37 -23.94
C GLN A 549 -9.28 11.29 -25.48
N GLY A 550 -9.68 10.15 -26.04
CA GLY A 550 -9.99 10.00 -27.47
C GLY A 550 -8.78 9.91 -28.41
N ILE A 551 -7.57 9.67 -27.88
CA ILE A 551 -6.32 9.72 -28.66
C ILE A 551 -6.09 8.42 -29.47
N PHE A 552 -6.70 7.30 -29.07
CA PHE A 552 -6.57 5.99 -29.72
C PHE A 552 -7.94 5.39 -30.10
N PRO A 553 -8.05 4.62 -31.21
CA PRO A 553 -9.36 4.31 -31.78
C PRO A 553 -10.12 3.12 -31.16
N ILE A 554 -9.45 2.09 -30.58
CA ILE A 554 -10.12 0.88 -30.05
C ILE A 554 -9.28 0.22 -28.93
N PRO A 555 -9.84 -0.11 -27.74
CA PRO A 555 -9.21 -0.99 -26.74
C PRO A 555 -9.46 -2.48 -27.00
N ALA A 556 -8.64 -3.34 -26.39
CA ALA A 556 -8.90 -4.78 -26.35
C ALA A 556 -10.16 -5.10 -25.52
N VAL A 557 -11.06 -5.90 -26.08
CA VAL A 557 -12.44 -6.09 -25.58
C VAL A 557 -12.53 -6.80 -24.22
N GLU A 558 -11.50 -7.54 -23.79
CA GLU A 558 -11.60 -8.44 -22.62
C GLU A 558 -10.56 -8.23 -21.51
N ALA A 559 -9.56 -7.34 -21.66
CA ALA A 559 -8.67 -6.95 -20.56
C ALA A 559 -7.91 -5.65 -20.83
N SER A 560 -7.90 -4.73 -19.85
CA SER A 560 -6.97 -3.58 -19.79
C SER A 560 -5.59 -3.95 -19.23
N VAL A 561 -5.36 -5.25 -19.01
CA VAL A 561 -4.11 -5.80 -18.50
C VAL A 561 -3.81 -7.15 -19.18
N GLY A 562 -2.74 -7.22 -19.94
CA GLY A 562 -2.20 -8.46 -20.49
C GLY A 562 -1.27 -9.14 -19.49
N ARG A 563 -1.57 -10.38 -19.05
CA ARG A 563 -0.73 -11.11 -18.09
C ARG A 563 0.03 -12.27 -18.74
N LEU A 564 1.34 -12.24 -18.61
CA LEU A 564 2.23 -13.36 -18.93
C LEU A 564 2.59 -14.10 -17.63
N GLY A 565 1.89 -15.20 -17.36
CA GLY A 565 2.15 -16.08 -16.21
C GLY A 565 0.87 -16.67 -15.58
N PRO A 566 0.99 -17.38 -14.44
CA PRO A 566 2.23 -17.71 -13.73
C PRO A 566 3.16 -18.60 -14.58
N LEU A 567 4.44 -18.26 -14.60
CA LEU A 567 5.50 -19.12 -15.11
C LEU A 567 6.26 -19.70 -13.92
N GLN A 568 6.13 -21.01 -13.66
CA GLN A 568 6.93 -21.69 -12.65
C GLN A 568 8.29 -22.06 -13.26
N ILE A 569 9.32 -21.28 -12.93
CA ILE A 569 10.66 -21.44 -13.49
C ILE A 569 11.51 -22.23 -12.49
N MET A 570 11.91 -23.43 -12.88
CA MET A 570 12.76 -24.31 -12.09
C MET A 570 14.19 -24.27 -12.64
N VAL A 571 15.09 -23.72 -11.84
CA VAL A 571 16.52 -23.61 -12.16
C VAL A 571 17.26 -24.83 -11.61
N GLN A 572 18.02 -25.51 -12.47
CA GLN A 572 18.74 -26.74 -12.15
C GLN A 572 20.23 -26.62 -12.48
N LYS A 573 21.09 -27.35 -11.76
CA LYS A 573 22.56 -27.34 -11.95
C LYS A 573 23.00 -27.66 -13.37
N THR A 574 22.30 -28.59 -13.99
CA THR A 574 22.49 -29.06 -15.35
C THR A 574 21.15 -28.95 -16.06
N ALA A 575 21.16 -28.46 -17.30
CA ALA A 575 19.97 -28.52 -18.14
C ALA A 575 19.50 -29.99 -18.21
N PRO A 576 18.20 -30.30 -18.09
CA PRO A 576 17.71 -31.57 -18.59
C PRO A 576 18.13 -31.67 -20.07
N PRO A 577 18.61 -32.84 -20.54
CA PRO A 577 18.94 -33.00 -21.95
C PRO A 577 17.70 -32.59 -22.74
N VAL A 578 17.84 -31.56 -23.59
CA VAL A 578 16.70 -30.97 -24.31
C VAL A 578 15.94 -32.12 -24.95
N PRO A 579 14.69 -32.41 -24.52
CA PRO A 579 13.97 -33.55 -25.05
C PRO A 579 13.95 -33.39 -26.57
N GLU A 580 14.10 -34.49 -27.30
CA GLU A 580 14.14 -34.48 -28.76
C GLU A 580 12.73 -34.17 -29.30
N LEU A 581 12.29 -32.93 -29.07
CA LEU A 581 10.92 -32.47 -29.12
C LEU A 581 10.57 -32.18 -30.57
N GLN A 582 10.41 -33.29 -31.29
CA GLN A 582 9.81 -33.47 -32.60
C GLN A 582 10.16 -32.43 -33.67
N LYS A 583 10.69 -32.94 -34.78
CA LYS A 583 10.75 -32.26 -36.10
C LYS A 583 9.34 -32.01 -36.71
N SER A 584 8.32 -31.80 -35.88
CA SER A 584 6.97 -31.43 -36.29
C SER A 584 6.96 -29.96 -36.73
N LYS A 585 6.22 -29.67 -37.80
CA LYS A 585 6.14 -28.33 -38.38
C LYS A 585 5.17 -27.45 -37.56
N GLY A 586 5.63 -27.06 -36.37
CA GLY A 586 4.96 -26.12 -35.48
C GLY A 586 6.02 -25.36 -34.67
N VAL A 587 6.05 -24.04 -34.85
CA VAL A 587 6.77 -23.00 -34.09
C VAL A 587 6.83 -23.38 -32.57
N LEU A 588 7.84 -23.05 -31.74
CA LEU A 588 8.20 -21.67 -31.35
C LEU A 588 9.35 -21.57 -30.32
N TRP A 589 10.56 -22.10 -30.57
CA TRP A 589 11.71 -21.89 -29.66
C TRP A 589 13.00 -21.61 -30.43
N TRP A 590 13.67 -20.49 -30.15
CA TRP A 590 14.87 -20.05 -30.87
C TRP A 590 16.04 -19.86 -29.90
N THR A 591 17.05 -20.74 -29.99
CA THR A 591 18.38 -20.40 -29.45
C THR A 591 18.96 -19.23 -30.24
N GLY A 592 19.63 -18.30 -29.55
CA GLY A 592 19.95 -16.95 -30.07
C GLY A 592 20.62 -16.93 -31.46
N SER A 593 21.42 -17.93 -31.79
CA SER A 593 22.12 -18.07 -33.08
C SER A 593 21.17 -18.14 -34.29
N LYS A 594 19.96 -18.67 -34.15
CA LYS A 594 19.00 -18.83 -35.26
C LYS A 594 18.08 -17.61 -35.44
N TRP A 595 17.84 -16.83 -34.39
CA TRP A 595 16.98 -15.64 -34.46
C TRP A 595 17.60 -14.52 -35.31
N ALA A 596 18.92 -14.29 -35.17
CA ALA A 596 19.67 -13.33 -35.98
C ALA A 596 19.53 -13.60 -37.50
N ALA A 597 19.46 -14.87 -37.90
CA ALA A 597 19.27 -15.27 -39.30
C ALA A 597 17.83 -15.03 -39.84
N LYS A 598 16.82 -14.86 -38.97
CA LYS A 598 15.43 -14.56 -39.37
C LYS A 598 15.28 -13.11 -39.81
N GLN A 599 15.94 -12.18 -39.11
CA GLN A 599 15.93 -10.73 -39.42
C GLN A 599 16.64 -10.38 -40.75
N MET A 600 17.50 -11.25 -41.29
CA MET A 600 18.28 -10.95 -42.51
C MET A 600 17.70 -11.47 -43.83
N LYS A 601 16.58 -12.19 -43.83
CA LYS A 601 16.00 -12.78 -45.05
C LYS A 601 15.16 -11.79 -45.87
N SER A 602 15.83 -10.98 -46.68
CA SER A 602 15.22 -10.34 -47.86
C SER A 602 15.24 -11.29 -49.08
N LYS A 603 14.35 -11.04 -50.07
CA LYS A 603 14.04 -11.95 -51.21
C LYS A 603 15.27 -12.55 -51.93
N PRO A 604 15.22 -13.83 -52.36
CA PRO A 604 16.20 -14.38 -53.30
C PRO A 604 16.06 -13.75 -54.69
N GLN A 605 17.21 -13.52 -55.36
CA GLN A 605 17.29 -13.18 -56.79
C GLN A 605 17.19 -14.46 -57.65
N PRO A 606 16.75 -14.37 -58.92
CA PRO A 606 16.78 -15.51 -59.85
C PRO A 606 18.20 -15.79 -60.36
N GLU A 607 18.48 -17.06 -60.64
CA GLU A 607 19.80 -17.55 -61.08
C GLU A 607 20.13 -17.14 -62.53
N CYS A 608 21.36 -16.69 -62.76
CA CYS A 608 21.97 -16.64 -64.09
C CYS A 608 22.93 -17.81 -64.25
N ARG A 609 22.76 -18.60 -65.32
CA ARG A 609 23.67 -19.70 -65.69
C ARG A 609 25.08 -19.19 -66.02
N PRO A 610 26.16 -19.87 -65.62
CA PRO A 610 27.51 -19.59 -66.09
C PRO A 610 27.78 -20.22 -67.47
N LYS A 611 28.74 -19.64 -68.21
CA LYS A 611 29.39 -20.26 -69.38
C LYS A 611 30.80 -20.75 -68.99
N THR A 612 31.15 -21.96 -69.43
CA THR A 612 32.53 -22.49 -69.61
C THR A 612 33.16 -21.97 -70.92
N PRO A 613 34.43 -22.30 -71.30
CA PRO A 613 35.50 -23.10 -70.66
C PRO A 613 36.65 -22.19 -70.12
N ALA A 614 37.92 -22.57 -69.86
CA ALA A 614 38.73 -23.80 -70.00
C ALA A 614 39.77 -23.84 -68.83
N GLU A 615 40.18 -24.96 -68.24
CA GLU A 615 41.07 -26.07 -68.68
C GLU A 615 42.58 -25.84 -68.42
N MET A 616 43.10 -26.42 -67.31
CA MET A 616 44.39 -27.13 -67.24
C MET A 616 44.55 -27.89 -65.90
N GLN A 617 44.72 -29.21 -66.03
CA GLN A 617 45.72 -30.11 -65.40
C GLN A 617 46.46 -29.65 -64.11
N ASN A 618 46.80 -30.50 -63.14
CA ASN A 618 47.12 -31.95 -63.20
C ASN A 618 47.09 -32.61 -61.79
N GLN A 619 46.86 -33.94 -61.71
CA GLN A 619 47.45 -34.98 -60.81
C GLN A 619 47.65 -34.71 -59.28
N SER A 620 47.53 -35.68 -58.34
CA SER A 620 47.58 -37.15 -58.41
C SER A 620 46.84 -37.88 -57.24
N SER A 621 46.73 -39.21 -57.37
CA SER A 621 46.29 -40.27 -56.44
C SER A 621 46.92 -40.23 -55.02
N TRP A 622 46.47 -40.95 -53.97
CA TRP A 622 45.93 -42.33 -53.79
C TRP A 622 44.91 -42.33 -52.61
N ALA A 623 43.77 -43.03 -52.57
CA ALA A 623 43.38 -44.43 -52.82
C ALA A 623 43.37 -45.37 -51.57
N ARG A 624 42.14 -45.66 -51.11
CA ARG A 624 41.62 -46.88 -50.42
C ARG A 624 42.06 -47.29 -48.99
N ALA A 625 41.03 -47.40 -48.13
CA ALA A 625 40.91 -48.30 -46.98
C ALA A 625 40.67 -49.79 -47.44
N PRO A 626 40.33 -50.80 -46.59
CA PRO A 626 40.09 -50.81 -45.13
C PRO A 626 40.65 -52.04 -44.36
N SER A 627 40.47 -52.10 -43.03
CA SER A 627 39.81 -53.25 -42.36
C SER A 627 39.56 -53.07 -40.84
N LYS A 628 38.39 -53.58 -40.42
CA LYS A 628 37.97 -54.14 -39.12
C LYS A 628 38.70 -53.75 -37.80
N LYS A 629 37.90 -53.14 -36.90
CA LYS A 629 37.68 -53.37 -35.44
C LYS A 629 38.53 -54.43 -34.69
N PRO A 630 38.75 -54.30 -33.36
CA PRO A 630 38.00 -53.46 -32.40
C PRO A 630 38.48 -52.02 -32.27
#